data_AF-A0A395NLU3-F1
#
_entry.id   AF-A0A395NLU3-F1
#
_cell.length_a   1.000
_cell.length_b   1.000
_cell.length_c   1.000
_cell.angle_alpha   90.00
_cell.angle_beta   90.00
_cell.angle_gamma   90.00
#
_symmetry.space_group_name_H-M   'P 1'
#
loop_
_entity.id
_entity.type
_entity.pdbx_description
1 polymer ?
#
loop_
_entity_poly.entity_id
_entity_poly.type
_entity_poly.pdbx_seq_one_letter_code
_entity_poly.pdbx_strand_id
1 'polypeptide(L)'
;MATDSNGVVQVSVPLPRSLDTRIFIRLTTQAKAILLSLTTASQEELSAPRPMGSFVYALPDRFNDQQAITTTLFSAESSLEFTTRVAKLVARRTKLPVYVTNSISLEGMGMGGTAEEELEAFKTVAEAILSSLPKTELPSNEGP
;
A
#
# COMPACT_ATOMS: atom_id res chain seq x y z
N MET A 1 19.18 11.90 -20.37
CA MET A 1 18.21 12.01 -19.26
C MET A 1 17.01 11.16 -19.65
N ALA A 2 16.84 9.98 -19.05
CA ALA A 2 15.75 9.07 -19.42
C ALA A 2 14.45 9.56 -18.79
N THR A 3 13.56 10.09 -19.62
CA THR A 3 12.16 10.36 -19.28
C THR A 3 11.36 9.08 -19.47
N ASP A 4 11.49 8.15 -18.54
CA ASP A 4 10.51 7.06 -18.45
C ASP A 4 9.27 7.64 -17.78
N SER A 5 8.20 7.75 -18.57
CA SER A 5 6.85 8.14 -18.12
C SER A 5 6.28 7.04 -17.24
N ASN A 6 6.88 6.86 -16.07
CA ASN A 6 6.54 5.83 -15.13
C ASN A 6 5.31 6.31 -14.35
N GLY A 7 4.13 6.10 -14.96
CA GLY A 7 2.85 6.66 -14.52
C GLY A 7 2.64 6.49 -13.02
N VAL A 8 2.62 7.60 -12.30
CA VAL A 8 2.29 7.62 -10.87
C VAL A 8 0.78 7.71 -10.76
N VAL A 9 0.16 6.73 -10.11
CA VAL A 9 -1.25 6.76 -9.77
C VAL A 9 -1.38 7.29 -8.35
N GLN A 10 -2.15 8.36 -8.17
CA GLN A 10 -2.44 8.94 -6.86
C GLN A 10 -3.94 8.84 -6.60
N VAL A 11 -4.31 8.21 -5.50
CA VAL A 11 -5.70 8.04 -5.07
C VAL A 11 -5.84 8.54 -3.65
N SER A 12 -6.98 9.18 -3.38
CA SER A 12 -7.32 9.61 -2.03
C SER A 12 -8.72 9.11 -1.67
N VAL A 13 -8.83 8.42 -0.54
CA VAL A 13 -10.08 7.92 0.02
C VAL A 13 -10.27 8.47 1.42
N PRO A 14 -11.52 8.70 1.89
CA PRO A 14 -11.75 9.10 3.27
C PRO A 14 -11.28 7.98 4.22
N LEU A 15 -10.69 8.35 5.36
CA LEU A 15 -10.47 7.42 6.45
C LEU A 15 -11.84 7.04 7.04
N PRO A 16 -12.18 5.74 7.19
CA PRO A 16 -13.49 5.38 7.71
C PRO A 16 -13.73 5.97 9.10
N ARG A 17 -14.96 6.41 9.37
CA ARG A 17 -15.37 7.02 10.65
C ARG A 17 -14.64 8.31 11.05
N SER A 18 -13.87 8.90 10.14
CA SER A 18 -13.29 10.24 10.29
C SER A 18 -13.98 11.21 9.34
N LEU A 19 -14.16 12.46 9.79
CA LEU A 19 -14.83 13.50 9.01
C LEU A 19 -13.87 14.31 8.13
N ASP A 20 -12.61 14.42 8.55
CA ASP A 20 -11.62 15.36 8.01
C ASP A 20 -10.30 14.68 7.61
N THR A 21 -10.09 13.42 8.01
CA THR A 21 -8.88 12.67 7.66
C THR A 21 -9.05 11.88 6.38
N ARG A 22 -8.06 11.98 5.49
CA ARG A 22 -8.02 11.20 4.24
C ARG A 22 -6.79 10.30 4.20
N ILE A 23 -6.95 9.14 3.59
CA ILE A 23 -5.86 8.25 3.23
C ILE A 23 -5.41 8.60 1.81
N PHE A 24 -4.12 8.85 1.66
CA PHE A 24 -3.46 9.09 0.39
C PHE A 24 -2.63 7.86 0.00
N ILE A 25 -2.85 7.41 -1.23
CA ILE A 25 -2.24 6.22 -1.81
C ILE A 25 -1.49 6.68 -3.04
N ARG A 26 -0.17 6.50 -3.03
CA ARG A 26 0.68 6.71 -4.20
C ARG A 26 1.21 5.37 -4.68
N LEU A 27 0.84 5.01 -5.90
CA LEU A 27 1.26 3.79 -6.56
C LEU A 27 2.13 4.13 -7.77
N THR A 28 3.22 3.41 -7.95
CA THR A 28 4.09 3.53 -9.12
C THR A 28 4.60 2.15 -9.50
N THR A 29 4.44 1.74 -10.75
CA THR A 29 5.04 0.50 -11.26
C THR A 29 6.41 0.84 -11.81
N GLN A 30 7.51 0.38 -11.23
CA GLN A 30 8.86 0.59 -11.77
C GLN A 30 9.40 -0.71 -12.37
N ALA A 31 9.66 -0.73 -13.67
CA ALA A 31 10.15 -1.90 -14.41
C ALA A 31 9.32 -3.17 -14.14
N LYS A 32 9.69 -3.98 -13.12
CA LYS A 32 9.01 -5.22 -12.70
C LYS A 32 8.62 -5.23 -11.22
N ALA A 33 8.49 -4.08 -10.59
CA ALA A 33 8.10 -3.97 -9.18
C ALA A 33 7.04 -2.88 -8.98
N ILE A 34 6.23 -3.02 -7.94
CA ILE A 34 5.27 -2.00 -7.51
C ILE A 34 5.83 -1.28 -6.29
N LEU A 35 5.86 0.04 -6.37
CA LEU A 35 6.16 0.92 -5.26
C LEU A 35 4.85 1.54 -4.77
N LEU A 36 4.51 1.29 -3.51
CA LEU A 36 3.31 1.80 -2.86
C LEU A 36 3.71 2.63 -1.64
N SER A 37 3.11 3.81 -1.53
CA SER A 37 3.23 4.67 -0.36
C SER A 37 1.86 5.03 0.16
N LEU A 38 1.65 4.81 1.45
CA LEU A 38 0.41 5.05 2.17
C LEU A 38 0.65 6.07 3.27
N THR A 39 -0.23 7.07 3.37
CA THR A 39 -0.19 8.06 4.44
C THR A 39 -1.59 8.59 4.71
N THR A 40 -1.82 9.12 5.91
CA THR A 40 -3.01 9.93 6.20
C THR A 40 -2.62 11.40 6.34
N ALA A 41 -3.57 12.29 6.06
CA ALA A 41 -3.47 13.68 6.48
C ALA A 41 -4.85 14.21 6.87
N SER A 42 -4.88 15.00 7.94
CA SER A 42 -6.00 15.85 8.36
C SER A 42 -5.64 17.33 8.16
N GLN A 43 -6.63 18.23 8.28
CA GLN A 43 -6.36 19.67 8.19
C GLN A 43 -5.47 20.18 9.33
N GLU A 44 -5.48 19.51 10.48
CA GLU A 44 -4.74 19.92 11.68
C GLU A 44 -3.26 19.52 11.61
N GLU A 45 -2.94 18.46 10.85
CA GLU A 45 -1.59 17.90 10.74
C GLU A 45 -0.69 18.56 9.68
N LEU A 46 -1.17 19.59 8.98
CA LEU A 46 -0.45 20.23 7.85
C LEU A 46 0.91 20.87 8.22
N SER A 47 1.23 20.98 9.52
CA SER A 47 2.35 21.78 10.02
C SER A 47 3.61 20.97 10.39
N ALA A 48 3.55 19.63 10.39
CA ALA A 48 4.68 18.79 10.80
C ALA A 48 4.94 17.62 9.82
N PRO A 49 6.21 17.31 9.50
CA PRO A 49 6.53 16.13 8.68
C PRO A 49 6.18 14.85 9.43
N ARG A 50 5.33 14.00 8.84
CA ARG A 50 4.95 12.71 9.40
C ARG A 50 6.12 11.72 9.27
N PRO A 51 6.41 10.91 10.31
CA PRO A 51 7.36 9.82 10.17
C PRO A 51 6.91 8.86 9.05
N MET A 52 7.87 8.28 8.33
CA MET A 52 7.61 7.38 7.19
C MET A 52 6.83 6.11 7.59
N GLY A 53 6.82 5.75 8.88
CA GLY A 53 6.26 4.51 9.40
C GLY A 53 7.02 3.29 8.90
N SER A 54 6.35 2.15 8.71
CA SER A 54 7.00 0.90 8.32
C SER A 54 7.32 0.84 6.83
N PHE A 55 8.38 0.12 6.48
CA PHE A 55 8.75 -0.19 5.09
C PHE A 55 8.92 -1.71 4.91
N VAL A 56 8.08 -2.31 4.08
CA VAL A 56 8.07 -3.76 3.85
C VAL A 56 8.23 -4.08 2.37
N TYR A 57 9.05 -5.07 2.08
CA TYR A 57 9.15 -5.71 0.78
C TYR A 57 8.39 -7.03 0.77
N ALA A 58 7.69 -7.33 -0.32
CA ALA A 58 7.02 -8.60 -0.55
C ALA A 58 7.37 -9.15 -1.94
N LEU A 59 7.67 -10.45 -2.00
CA LEU A 59 7.90 -11.19 -3.23
C LEU A 59 6.87 -12.33 -3.32
N PRO A 60 6.13 -12.46 -4.44
CA PRO A 60 5.26 -13.61 -4.64
C PRO A 60 6.07 -14.90 -4.67
N ASP A 61 5.58 -15.95 -4.01
CA ASP A 61 6.21 -17.27 -4.08
C ASP A 61 5.88 -17.92 -5.44
N ARG A 62 6.92 -18.40 -6.13
CA ARG A 62 6.80 -19.05 -7.44
C ARG A 62 6.27 -20.49 -7.34
N PHE A 63 6.40 -21.11 -6.18
CA PHE A 63 5.93 -22.48 -5.94
C PHE A 63 4.52 -22.51 -5.35
N ASN A 64 4.11 -21.43 -4.67
CA ASN A 64 2.77 -21.28 -4.12
C ASN A 64 2.21 -19.88 -4.36
N ASP A 65 1.38 -19.78 -5.38
CA ASP A 65 0.76 -18.53 -5.84
C ASP A 65 -0.14 -17.84 -4.80
N GLN A 66 -0.53 -18.53 -3.73
CA GLN A 66 -1.33 -17.98 -2.62
C GLN A 66 -0.47 -17.36 -1.51
N GLN A 67 0.85 -17.51 -1.59
CA GLN A 67 1.80 -17.02 -0.61
C GLN A 67 2.67 -15.89 -1.17
N ALA A 68 3.13 -15.03 -0.26
CA ALA A 68 4.13 -14.03 -0.54
C ALA A 68 5.12 -14.00 0.62
N ILE A 69 6.41 -14.02 0.28
CA ILE A 69 7.52 -13.92 1.22
C ILE A 69 7.70 -12.43 1.51
N THR A 70 7.75 -12.06 2.79
CA THR A 70 7.89 -10.66 3.22
C THR A 70 9.19 -10.43 3.96
N THR A 71 9.81 -9.28 3.71
CA THR A 71 11.00 -8.81 4.42
C THR A 71 10.74 -7.40 4.93
N THR A 72 10.78 -7.22 6.24
CA THR A 72 10.70 -5.90 6.86
C THR A 72 12.03 -5.17 6.64
N LEU A 73 11.99 -4.05 5.92
CA LEU A 73 13.17 -3.21 5.65
C LEU A 73 13.33 -2.12 6.72
N PHE A 74 12.21 -1.59 7.21
CA PHE A 74 12.14 -0.68 8.34
C PHE A 74 10.92 -1.00 9.19
N SER A 75 11.11 -1.07 10.50
CA SER A 75 10.06 -1.45 11.44
C SER A 75 9.58 -0.23 12.23
N ALA A 76 8.28 0.05 12.17
CA ALA A 76 7.59 0.93 13.10
C ALA A 76 6.38 0.18 13.67
N GLU A 77 6.40 -0.08 14.97
CA GLU A 77 5.49 -1.01 15.66
C GLU A 77 4.01 -0.77 15.34
N SER A 78 3.58 0.49 15.36
CA SER A 78 2.18 0.90 15.11
C SER A 78 1.65 0.61 13.69
N SER A 79 2.52 0.31 12.73
CA SER A 79 2.13 0.21 11.30
C SER A 79 2.59 -1.09 10.64
N LEU A 80 3.42 -1.89 11.31
CA LEU A 80 4.13 -3.02 10.68
C LEU A 80 3.17 -4.09 10.16
N GLU A 81 2.19 -4.50 10.98
CA GLU A 81 1.24 -5.53 10.58
C GLU A 81 0.40 -5.09 9.37
N PHE A 82 -0.14 -3.88 9.41
CA PHE A 82 -0.92 -3.29 8.33
C PHE A 82 -0.11 -3.25 7.02
N THR A 83 1.13 -2.76 7.10
CA THR A 83 2.06 -2.68 5.96
C THR A 83 2.34 -4.04 5.36
N THR A 84 2.56 -5.04 6.22
CA THR A 84 2.82 -6.43 5.82
C THR A 84 1.59 -7.05 5.14
N ARG A 85 0.38 -6.82 5.68
CA ARG A 85 -0.88 -7.29 5.08
C ARG A 85 -1.08 -6.71 3.68
N VAL A 86 -0.86 -5.40 3.51
CA VAL A 86 -0.95 -4.73 2.20
C VAL A 86 0.10 -5.28 1.23
N ALA A 87 1.36 -5.39 1.64
CA ALA A 87 2.43 -5.89 0.78
C ALA A 87 2.12 -7.31 0.26
N LYS A 88 1.65 -8.21 1.14
CA LYS A 88 1.22 -9.57 0.76
C LYS A 88 0.03 -9.56 -0.18
N LEU A 89 -0.96 -8.71 0.06
CA LEU A 89 -2.14 -8.59 -0.82
C LEU A 89 -1.73 -8.22 -2.25
N VAL A 90 -0.97 -7.15 -2.39
CA VAL A 90 -0.59 -6.61 -3.71
C VAL A 90 0.35 -7.56 -4.44
N ALA A 91 1.32 -8.16 -3.74
CA ALA A 91 2.26 -9.11 -4.35
C ALA A 91 1.53 -10.34 -4.91
N ARG A 92 0.58 -10.91 -4.16
CA ARG A 92 -0.23 -12.05 -4.60
C ARG A 92 -1.11 -11.70 -5.79
N ARG A 93 -1.71 -10.50 -5.79
CA ARG A 93 -2.62 -10.07 -6.86
C ARG A 93 -1.90 -9.81 -8.18
N THR A 94 -0.72 -9.20 -8.11
CA THR A 94 0.01 -8.69 -9.28
C THR A 94 1.08 -9.63 -9.79
N LYS A 95 1.50 -10.60 -8.97
CA LYS A 95 2.62 -11.50 -9.28
C LYS A 95 3.93 -10.74 -9.54
N LEU A 96 4.05 -9.54 -8.96
CA LEU A 96 5.25 -8.72 -8.98
C LEU A 96 5.78 -8.51 -7.56
N PRO A 97 7.10 -8.31 -7.40
CA PRO A 97 7.68 -7.71 -6.20
C PRO A 97 6.97 -6.39 -5.83
N VAL A 98 6.75 -6.18 -4.53
CA VAL A 98 6.07 -4.99 -4.01
C VAL A 98 6.86 -4.41 -2.84
N TYR A 99 7.01 -3.09 -2.86
CA TYR A 99 7.57 -2.28 -1.80
C TYR A 99 6.45 -1.40 -1.24
N VAL A 100 6.21 -1.45 0.06
CA VAL A 100 5.14 -0.69 0.73
C VAL A 100 5.72 0.13 1.86
N THR A 101 5.67 1.46 1.73
CA THR A 101 5.85 2.38 2.87
C THR A 101 4.48 2.78 3.41
N ASN A 102 4.34 2.86 4.73
CA ASN A 102 3.06 3.16 5.34
C ASN A 102 3.23 3.98 6.62
N SER A 103 2.65 5.18 6.59
CA SER A 103 2.57 6.13 7.70
C SER A 103 1.11 6.47 8.08
N ILE A 104 0.14 5.64 7.69
CA ILE A 104 -1.27 5.82 8.08
C ILE A 104 -1.36 5.90 9.61
N SER A 105 -2.06 6.92 10.10
CA SER A 105 -2.57 6.98 11.47
C SER A 105 -4.07 6.71 11.48
N LEU A 106 -4.48 5.89 12.44
CA LEU A 106 -5.88 5.54 12.70
C LEU A 106 -6.45 6.29 13.90
N GLU A 107 -5.70 7.22 14.50
CA GLU A 107 -6.14 8.00 15.68
C GLU A 107 -7.44 8.79 15.40
N GLY A 108 -7.65 9.20 14.15
CA GLY A 108 -8.87 9.88 13.70
C GLY A 108 -10.08 8.97 13.48
N MET A 109 -9.95 7.64 13.63
CA MET A 109 -11.07 6.72 13.65
C MET A 109 -11.67 6.75 15.05
N GLY A 110 -12.96 7.07 15.19
CA GLY A 110 -13.57 7.53 16.45
C GLY A 110 -13.36 6.69 17.72
N MET A 111 -12.89 5.44 17.64
CA MET A 111 -12.53 4.59 18.79
C MET A 111 -11.01 4.44 19.01
N GLY A 112 -10.19 5.25 18.35
CA GLY A 112 -8.73 5.27 18.53
C GLY A 112 -7.99 4.15 17.79
N GLY A 113 -8.56 3.60 16.71
CA GLY A 113 -7.89 2.59 15.89
C GLY A 113 -7.97 1.18 16.48
N THR A 114 -9.16 0.76 16.90
CA THR A 114 -9.37 -0.62 17.36
C THR A 114 -9.11 -1.63 16.22
N ALA A 115 -9.00 -2.91 16.53
CA ALA A 115 -8.75 -3.95 15.52
C ALA A 115 -9.85 -3.99 14.44
N GLU A 116 -11.11 -3.71 14.82
CA GLU A 116 -12.24 -3.62 13.88
C GLU A 116 -12.09 -2.43 12.94
N GLU A 117 -11.66 -1.28 13.47
CA GLU A 117 -11.40 -0.06 12.71
C GLU A 117 -10.21 -0.27 11.76
N GLU A 118 -9.13 -0.88 12.23
CA GLU A 118 -8.00 -1.24 11.39
C GLU A 118 -8.42 -2.16 10.23
N LEU A 119 -9.29 -3.15 10.48
CA LEU A 119 -9.80 -4.03 9.44
C LEU A 119 -10.69 -3.28 8.43
N GLU A 120 -11.49 -2.31 8.87
CA GLU A 120 -12.31 -1.47 8.02
C GLU A 120 -11.45 -0.55 7.13
N ALA A 121 -10.44 0.08 7.73
CA ALA A 121 -9.43 0.87 7.00
C ALA A 121 -8.67 0.00 6.00
N PHE A 122 -8.27 -1.21 6.39
CA PHE A 122 -7.58 -2.16 5.52
C PHE A 122 -8.42 -2.53 4.29
N LYS A 123 -9.72 -2.83 4.48
CA LYS A 123 -10.63 -3.14 3.35
C LYS A 123 -10.73 -1.97 2.38
N THR A 124 -10.92 -0.76 2.91
CA THR A 124 -11.01 0.47 2.10
C THR A 124 -9.73 0.71 1.29
N VAL A 125 -8.57 0.58 1.94
CA VAL A 125 -7.26 0.73 1.29
C VAL A 125 -7.03 -0.37 0.25
N ALA A 126 -7.35 -1.62 0.59
CA ALA A 126 -7.23 -2.76 -0.31
C ALA A 126 -8.06 -2.56 -1.58
N GLU A 127 -9.32 -2.18 -1.45
CA GLU A 127 -10.21 -1.91 -2.58
C GLU A 127 -9.68 -0.78 -3.47
N ALA A 128 -9.26 0.33 -2.86
CA ALA A 128 -8.70 1.47 -3.59
C ALA A 128 -7.43 1.09 -4.34
N ILE A 129 -6.52 0.34 -3.71
CA ILE A 129 -5.30 -0.14 -4.37
C ILE A 129 -5.66 -1.08 -5.52
N LEU A 130 -6.47 -2.11 -5.27
CA LEU A 130 -6.82 -3.13 -6.27
C LEU A 130 -7.50 -2.53 -7.50
N SER A 131 -8.32 -1.50 -7.30
CA SER A 131 -8.97 -0.75 -8.39
C SER A 131 -8.01 0.13 -9.18
N SER A 132 -6.89 0.50 -8.57
CA SER A 132 -5.86 1.38 -9.14
C SER A 132 -4.66 0.64 -9.72
N LEU A 133 -4.60 -0.69 -9.54
CA LEU A 133 -3.54 -1.50 -10.13
C LEU A 133 -3.62 -1.42 -11.65
N PRO A 134 -2.47 -1.40 -12.34
CA PRO A 134 -2.46 -1.54 -13.78
C PRO A 134 -3.19 -2.83 -14.16
N LYS A 135 -4.08 -2.74 -15.15
CA LYS A 135 -4.69 -3.92 -15.76
C LYS A 135 -3.58 -4.65 -16.49
N THR A 136 -2.95 -5.62 -15.84
CA THR A 136 -1.88 -6.43 -16.45
C THR A 136 -2.44 -7.11 -17.71
N GLU A 137 -2.02 -6.67 -18.89
CA GLU A 137 -1.92 -7.58 -20.02
C GLU A 137 -0.79 -8.55 -19.66
N LEU A 138 -1.16 -9.82 -19.45
CA LEU A 138 -0.21 -10.88 -19.21
C LEU A 138 0.76 -10.93 -20.40
N PRO A 139 2.08 -11.06 -20.18
CA PRO A 139 2.99 -11.30 -21.28
C PRO A 139 2.53 -12.59 -21.99
N SER A 140 2.11 -12.44 -23.24
CA SER A 140 1.80 -13.53 -24.15
C SER A 140 3.02 -14.44 -24.16
N ASN A 141 2.81 -15.67 -23.70
CA ASN A 141 3.81 -16.71 -23.62
C ASN A 141 4.10 -17.21 -25.06
N GLU A 142 4.86 -16.43 -25.83
CA GLU A 142 5.49 -16.96 -27.05
C GLU A 142 6.67 -17.84 -26.60
N GLY A 143 6.41 -19.14 -26.58
CA GLY A 143 7.44 -20.15 -26.39
C GLY A 143 8.30 -20.32 -27.66
N PRO A 144 9.53 -20.84 -27.52
CA PRO A 144 10.23 -21.49 -28.62
C PRO A 144 9.63 -22.87 -28.94
#